data_AF-A0A7S1C4H9-F1
#
_entry.id   AF-A0A7S1C4H9-F1
#
_cell.length_a   1.000
_cell.length_b   1.000
_cell.length_c   1.000
_cell.angle_alpha   90.00
_cell.angle_beta   90.00
_cell.angle_gamma   90.00
#
_symmetry.space_group_name_H-M   'P 1'
#
loop_
_entity.id
_entity.type
_entity.pdbx_description
1 polymer ?
#
loop_
_entity_poly.entity_id
_entity_poly.type
_entity_poly.pdbx_seq_one_letter_code
_entity_poly.pdbx_strand_id
1 'polypeptide(L)'
;PAAKWNASGRAYPDVAALAGEANPYCMSVGSLMGIGAAGTSAATPVTAAVFARLNHERLSRAGGKPLGFLNPWIYANPQAFNDVTQGLINGGGPDGFPATKHWDAATGWGTPNYEAMLKAI
;
A
#
# COMPACT_ATOMS: atom_id res chain seq x y z
N PRO A 1 -18.52 16.36 -1.18
CA PRO A 1 -18.48 17.83 -1.34
C PRO A 1 -17.09 18.40 -1.01
N ALA A 2 -16.52 19.25 -1.86
CA ALA A 2 -15.18 19.84 -1.67
C ALA A 2 -14.99 20.56 -0.31
N ALA A 3 -16.08 20.95 0.35
CA ALA A 3 -16.05 21.50 1.71
C ALA A 3 -15.72 20.47 2.81
N LYS A 4 -15.68 19.16 2.52
CA LYS A 4 -15.42 18.10 3.51
C LYS A 4 -13.94 17.75 3.68
N TRP A 5 -13.04 18.28 2.84
CA TRP A 5 -11.59 18.02 2.93
C TRP A 5 -10.76 19.22 2.45
N ASN A 6 -9.50 19.28 2.88
CA ASN A 6 -8.56 20.28 2.38
C ASN A 6 -7.82 19.75 1.14
N ALA A 7 -8.13 20.30 -0.04
CA ALA A 7 -7.52 19.89 -1.30
C ALA A 7 -6.04 20.30 -1.45
N SER A 8 -5.53 21.23 -0.64
CA SER A 8 -4.11 21.64 -0.67
C SER A 8 -3.25 20.90 0.35
N GLY A 9 -3.83 20.00 1.14
CA GLY A 9 -3.10 19.21 2.14
C GLY A 9 -2.39 18.00 1.55
N ARG A 10 -1.50 17.38 2.33
CA ARG A 10 -0.95 16.05 1.99
C ARG A 10 -2.10 15.04 2.03
N ALA A 11 -2.45 14.51 0.87
CA ALA A 11 -3.42 13.43 0.76
C ALA A 11 -2.73 12.06 0.81
N TYR A 12 -3.41 11.06 1.36
CA TYR A 12 -2.88 9.72 1.65
C TYR A 12 -3.96 8.68 1.30
N PRO A 13 -3.63 7.37 1.20
CA PRO A 13 -2.33 6.73 1.44
C PRO A 13 -1.31 6.93 0.30
N ASP A 14 -0.08 6.46 0.50
CA ASP A 14 0.93 6.39 -0.58
C ASP A 14 0.80 5.09 -1.39
N VAL A 15 0.50 3.99 -0.69
CA VAL A 15 0.36 2.63 -1.23
C VAL A 15 -0.71 1.87 -0.43
N ALA A 16 -1.20 0.77 -0.97
CA ALA A 16 -2.16 -0.12 -0.34
C ALA A 16 -1.67 -1.58 -0.33
N ALA A 17 -2.28 -2.41 0.50
CA ALA A 17 -2.18 -3.87 0.43
C ALA A 17 -3.51 -4.46 0.93
N LEU A 18 -3.63 -5.79 0.90
CA LEU A 18 -4.84 -6.48 1.31
C LEU A 18 -5.19 -6.14 2.77
N ALA A 19 -6.43 -5.71 3.00
CA ALA A 19 -6.92 -5.25 4.30
C ALA A 19 -8.42 -5.53 4.51
N GLY A 20 -9.10 -6.17 3.55
CA GLY A 20 -10.54 -6.37 3.58
C GLY A 20 -10.95 -7.66 4.31
N GLU A 21 -12.13 -7.63 4.94
CA GLU A 21 -12.68 -8.77 5.69
C GLU A 21 -13.14 -9.93 4.79
N ALA A 22 -13.37 -9.68 3.50
CA ALA A 22 -13.73 -10.73 2.54
C ALA A 22 -12.57 -11.70 2.25
N ASN A 23 -11.33 -11.26 2.42
CA ASN A 23 -10.13 -12.06 2.21
C ASN A 23 -9.12 -11.78 3.35
N PRO A 24 -9.43 -12.21 4.58
CA PRO A 24 -8.59 -11.92 5.73
C PRO A 24 -7.34 -12.80 5.72
N TYR A 25 -6.28 -12.32 6.37
CA TYR A 25 -5.09 -13.13 6.63
C TYR A 25 -5.43 -14.19 7.69
N CYS A 26 -5.05 -15.43 7.42
CA CYS A 26 -5.14 -16.50 8.42
C CYS A 26 -4.01 -16.32 9.44
N MET A 27 -4.38 -16.07 10.70
CA MET A 27 -3.47 -15.74 11.78
C MET A 27 -3.69 -16.64 12.99
N SER A 28 -2.68 -16.68 13.85
CA SER A 28 -2.70 -17.38 15.12
C SER A 28 -2.26 -16.44 16.24
N VAL A 29 -3.05 -16.34 17.30
CA VAL A 29 -2.79 -15.45 18.45
C VAL A 29 -2.98 -16.23 19.75
N GLY A 30 -1.87 -16.49 20.45
CA GLY A 30 -1.90 -17.34 21.65
C GLY A 30 -2.40 -18.75 21.31
N SER A 31 -3.46 -19.20 21.96
CA SER A 31 -4.13 -20.48 21.68
C SER A 31 -5.16 -20.42 20.55
N LEU A 32 -5.47 -19.24 20.01
CA LEU A 32 -6.45 -19.07 18.94
C LEU A 32 -5.79 -19.28 17.59
N MET A 33 -6.05 -20.41 16.94
CA MET A 33 -5.52 -20.75 15.62
C MET A 33 -6.56 -20.48 14.53
N GLY A 34 -6.12 -20.01 13.36
CA GLY A 34 -6.99 -19.85 12.18
C GLY A 34 -7.94 -18.67 12.24
N ILE A 35 -7.61 -17.62 13.00
CA ILE A 35 -8.42 -16.41 13.05
C ILE A 35 -8.18 -15.56 11.80
N GLY A 36 -9.25 -14.99 11.24
CA GLY A 36 -9.14 -14.01 10.17
C GLY A 36 -8.73 -12.64 10.72
N ALA A 37 -7.59 -12.12 10.25
CA ALA A 37 -7.16 -10.75 10.52
C ALA A 37 -7.29 -9.88 9.27
N ALA A 38 -7.89 -8.71 9.42
CA ALA A 38 -8.05 -7.70 8.37
C ALA A 38 -7.60 -6.33 8.89
N GLY A 39 -7.80 -5.29 8.08
CA GLY A 39 -7.46 -3.92 8.40
C GLY A 39 -6.05 -3.52 7.95
N THR A 40 -5.83 -2.20 7.94
CA THR A 40 -4.56 -1.60 7.50
C THR A 40 -3.37 -1.99 8.40
N SER A 41 -3.65 -2.40 9.64
CA SER A 41 -2.67 -3.03 10.54
C SER A 41 -2.05 -4.30 9.97
N ALA A 42 -2.78 -5.07 9.16
CA ALA A 42 -2.25 -6.24 8.45
C ALA A 42 -1.58 -5.86 7.11
N ALA A 43 -2.10 -4.86 6.41
CA ALA A 43 -1.50 -4.33 5.18
C ALA A 43 -0.10 -3.72 5.40
N THR A 44 0.11 -3.07 6.54
CA THR A 44 1.37 -2.39 6.90
C THR A 44 2.57 -3.33 6.95
N PRO A 45 2.59 -4.42 7.75
CA PRO A 45 3.71 -5.35 7.80
C PRO A 45 3.92 -6.10 6.48
N VAL A 46 2.85 -6.37 5.71
CA VAL A 46 2.99 -6.96 4.36
C VAL A 46 3.76 -6.02 3.43
N THR A 47 3.38 -4.74 3.40
CA THR A 47 4.08 -3.72 2.63
C THR A 47 5.53 -3.58 3.09
N ALA A 48 5.78 -3.55 4.40
CA ALA A 48 7.12 -3.48 4.97
C ALA A 48 8.00 -4.67 4.55
N ALA A 49 7.45 -5.90 4.55
CA ALA A 49 8.17 -7.09 4.12
C ALA A 49 8.57 -7.04 2.64
N VAL A 50 7.71 -6.52 1.76
CA VAL A 50 8.02 -6.32 0.34
C VAL A 50 9.18 -5.35 0.16
N PHE A 51 9.16 -4.20 0.84
CA PHE A 51 10.27 -3.24 0.79
C PHE A 51 11.55 -3.75 1.46
N ALA A 52 11.45 -4.57 2.51
CA ALA A 52 12.60 -5.22 3.13
C ALA A 52 13.29 -6.17 2.15
N ARG A 53 12.50 -6.96 1.41
CA ARG A 53 13.02 -7.84 0.34
C ARG A 53 13.66 -7.02 -0.78
N LEU A 54 13.06 -5.90 -1.16
CA LEU A 54 13.63 -4.99 -2.15
C LEU A 54 14.96 -4.38 -1.68
N ASN A 55 15.07 -4.03 -0.40
CA ASN A 55 16.33 -3.57 0.19
C ASN A 55 17.39 -4.68 0.20
N HIS A 56 17.02 -5.93 0.46
CA HIS A 56 17.94 -7.06 0.36
C HIS A 56 18.57 -7.14 -1.06
N GLU A 57 17.76 -7.02 -2.10
CA GLU A 57 18.22 -7.03 -3.49
C GLU A 57 19.09 -5.82 -3.86
N ARG A 58 18.85 -4.66 -3.25
CA ARG A 58 19.74 -3.50 -3.44
C ARG A 58 21.07 -3.71 -2.75
N LEU A 59 21.07 -4.23 -1.53
CA LEU A 59 22.25 -4.43 -0.70
C LEU A 59 23.15 -5.57 -1.20
N SER A 60 22.62 -6.51 -1.97
CA SER A 60 23.43 -7.58 -2.60
C SER A 60 24.31 -7.07 -3.76
N ARG A 61 24.01 -5.88 -4.31
CA ARG A 61 24.78 -5.25 -5.38
C ARG A 61 25.96 -4.45 -4.83
N ALA A 62 27.08 -4.42 -5.55
CA ALA A 62 28.25 -3.62 -5.16
C ALA A 62 27.89 -2.14 -5.00
N GLY A 63 28.13 -1.56 -3.82
CA GLY A 63 27.75 -0.18 -3.50
C GLY A 63 26.26 0.05 -3.23
N GLY A 64 25.50 -1.03 -3.08
CA GLY A 64 24.07 -1.00 -2.75
C GLY A 64 23.73 -0.22 -1.49
N LYS A 65 22.60 0.49 -1.52
CA LYS A 65 22.06 1.25 -0.38
C LYS A 65 20.57 0.96 -0.22
N PRO A 66 20.05 0.92 1.03
CA PRO A 66 18.61 0.79 1.24
C PRO A 66 17.87 2.01 0.67
N LEU A 67 16.59 1.84 0.35
CA LEU A 67 15.74 2.91 -0.19
C LEU A 67 15.51 4.04 0.82
N GLY A 68 15.55 3.75 2.13
CA GLY A 68 15.38 4.77 3.17
C GLY A 68 13.97 5.38 3.14
N PHE A 69 13.88 6.71 3.06
CA PHE A 69 12.61 7.42 2.93
C PHE A 69 11.95 7.10 1.60
N LEU A 70 10.87 6.32 1.64
CA LEU A 70 10.30 5.68 0.45
C LEU A 70 9.50 6.61 -0.45
N ASN A 71 8.85 7.65 0.09
CA ASN A 71 7.88 8.45 -0.68
C ASN A 71 8.47 9.03 -1.99
N PRO A 72 9.66 9.66 -2.01
CA PRO A 72 10.24 10.14 -3.27
C PRO A 72 10.40 9.03 -4.33
N TRP A 73 10.82 7.83 -3.92
CA TRP A 73 10.98 6.69 -4.84
C TRP A 73 9.63 6.15 -5.31
N ILE A 74 8.64 6.02 -4.41
CA ILE A 74 7.28 5.56 -4.74
C ILE A 74 6.67 6.46 -5.82
N TYR A 75 6.67 7.77 -5.60
CA TYR A 75 6.05 8.73 -6.51
C TYR A 75 6.81 8.90 -7.83
N ALA A 76 8.11 8.59 -7.86
CA ALA A 76 8.89 8.55 -9.09
C ALA A 76 8.69 7.25 -9.91
N ASN A 77 8.10 6.21 -9.31
CA ASN A 77 7.97 4.88 -9.93
C ASN A 77 6.55 4.32 -9.87
N PRO A 78 5.54 5.02 -10.42
CA PRO A 78 4.16 4.54 -10.38
C PRO A 78 3.96 3.21 -11.11
N GLN A 79 4.80 2.89 -12.10
CA GLN A 79 4.80 1.60 -12.80
C GLN A 79 5.17 0.39 -11.91
N ALA A 80 5.69 0.63 -10.72
CA ALA A 80 6.09 -0.43 -9.78
C ALA A 80 4.93 -0.98 -8.93
N PHE A 81 3.71 -0.51 -9.16
CA PHE A 81 2.52 -0.84 -8.40
C PHE A 81 1.38 -1.34 -9.31
N ASN A 82 0.51 -2.18 -8.76
CA ASN A 82 -0.75 -2.54 -9.40
C ASN A 82 -1.81 -1.50 -9.02
N ASP A 83 -2.24 -0.73 -10.02
CA ASP A 83 -3.25 0.33 -9.88
C ASP A 83 -4.62 -0.23 -9.49
N VAL A 84 -5.21 0.27 -8.40
CA VAL A 84 -6.54 -0.14 -7.93
C VAL A 84 -7.54 0.90 -8.39
N THR A 85 -8.41 0.54 -9.32
CA THR A 85 -9.27 1.51 -10.03
C THR A 85 -10.76 1.38 -9.68
N GLN A 86 -11.10 0.50 -8.74
CA GLN A 86 -12.48 0.20 -8.36
C GLN A 86 -12.63 0.15 -6.85
N GLY A 87 -13.71 0.77 -6.36
CA GLY A 87 -14.05 0.83 -4.94
C GLY A 87 -14.23 2.26 -4.44
N LEU A 88 -14.67 2.37 -3.18
CA LEU A 88 -14.96 3.64 -2.52
C LEU A 88 -14.62 3.50 -1.03
N ILE A 89 -13.79 4.39 -0.50
CA ILE A 89 -13.58 4.50 0.95
C ILE A 89 -14.48 5.61 1.51
N ASN A 90 -15.53 5.22 2.23
CA ASN A 90 -16.57 6.14 2.72
C ASN A 90 -16.81 6.08 4.23
N GLY A 91 -16.10 5.21 4.96
CA GLY A 91 -16.28 5.05 6.40
C GLY A 91 -17.72 4.68 6.80
N GLY A 92 -18.47 4.01 5.91
CA GLY A 92 -19.90 3.70 6.11
C GLY A 92 -20.87 4.83 5.75
N GLY A 93 -20.38 5.98 5.28
CA GLY A 93 -21.20 7.10 4.81
C GLY A 93 -21.59 7.00 3.33
N PRO A 94 -22.49 7.89 2.86
CA PRO A 94 -22.90 7.93 1.45
C PRO A 94 -21.83 8.52 0.51
N ASP A 95 -20.92 9.35 1.05
CA ASP A 95 -19.84 9.99 0.32
C ASP A 95 -18.48 9.44 0.76
N GLY A 96 -17.50 9.39 -0.16
CA GLY A 96 -16.15 8.94 0.13
C GLY A 96 -15.15 9.33 -0.94
N PHE A 97 -13.95 8.76 -0.87
CA PHE A 97 -12.94 8.88 -1.91
C PHE A 97 -12.97 7.64 -2.81
N PRO A 98 -13.33 7.78 -4.10
CA PRO A 98 -13.33 6.66 -5.02
C PRO A 98 -11.89 6.24 -5.35
N ALA A 99 -11.70 4.95 -5.59
CA ALA A 99 -10.51 4.47 -6.28
C ALA A 99 -10.60 4.92 -7.76
N THR A 100 -9.50 5.41 -8.32
CA THR A 100 -9.47 5.95 -9.69
C THR A 100 -8.24 5.47 -10.44
N LYS A 101 -8.09 5.84 -11.70
CA LYS A 101 -6.85 5.56 -12.42
C LYS A 101 -5.72 6.40 -11.84
N HIS A 102 -4.56 5.78 -11.62
CA HIS A 102 -3.37 6.38 -11.01
C HIS A 102 -3.56 6.66 -9.51
N TRP A 103 -2.78 7.58 -8.94
CA TRP A 103 -2.85 7.88 -7.52
C TRP A 103 -4.25 8.37 -7.11
N ASP A 104 -4.79 7.77 -6.05
CA ASP A 104 -6.05 8.20 -5.43
C ASP A 104 -6.00 8.19 -3.89
N ALA A 105 -6.97 8.84 -3.25
CA ALA A 105 -7.07 8.94 -1.80
C ALA A 105 -7.72 7.70 -1.14
N ALA A 106 -7.95 6.62 -1.89
CA ALA A 106 -8.44 5.34 -1.36
C ALA A 106 -7.28 4.33 -1.21
N THR A 107 -6.36 4.29 -2.16
CA THR A 107 -5.31 3.26 -2.27
C THR A 107 -3.93 3.78 -2.66
N GLY A 108 -3.77 5.09 -2.87
CA GLY A 108 -2.51 5.69 -3.26
C GLY A 108 -2.12 5.23 -4.67
N TRP A 109 -0.86 4.83 -4.87
CA TRP A 109 -0.42 4.20 -6.13
C TRP A 109 -0.86 2.75 -6.29
N GLY A 110 -1.63 2.21 -5.34
CA GLY A 110 -2.11 0.83 -5.37
C GLY A 110 -1.18 -0.14 -4.64
N THR A 111 -1.18 -1.40 -5.07
CA THR A 111 -0.47 -2.49 -4.34
C THR A 111 0.93 -2.74 -4.88
N PRO A 112 1.94 -3.02 -4.03
CA PRO A 112 3.30 -3.34 -4.48
C PRO A 112 3.34 -4.48 -5.50
N ASN A 113 3.91 -4.24 -6.69
CA ASN A 113 4.20 -5.28 -7.67
C ASN A 113 5.69 -5.60 -7.61
N TYR A 114 6.07 -6.64 -6.86
CA TYR A 114 7.47 -6.93 -6.58
C TYR A 114 8.34 -7.09 -7.84
N GLU A 115 7.84 -7.74 -8.88
CA GLU A 115 8.57 -7.92 -10.14
C GLU A 115 8.81 -6.59 -10.87
N ALA A 116 7.81 -5.70 -10.87
CA ALA A 116 7.95 -4.36 -11.44
C ALA A 116 8.87 -3.48 -10.57
N MET A 117 8.81 -3.61 -9.24
CA MET A 117 9.70 -2.92 -8.31
C MET A 117 11.16 -3.33 -8.52
N LEU A 118 11.45 -4.61 -8.75
CA LEU A 118 12.82 -5.09 -9.03
C LEU A 118 13.43 -4.44 -10.27
N LYS A 119 12.62 -4.18 -11.30
CA LYS A 119 13.05 -3.50 -12.53
C LYS A 119 13.30 -2.00 -12.30
N ALA A 120 12.75 -1.44 -11.23
CA ALA A 120 12.81 -0.01 -10.90
C ALA A 120 13.88 0.33 -9.82
N ILE A 121 14.66 -0.65 -9.34
CA ILE A 121 15.73 -0.45 -8.34
C ILE A 121 17.12 -0.77 -8.84
#